data_AF-A0A7C2SAD0-F1
#
_entry.id   AF-A0A7C2SAD0-F1
#
_cell.length_a   1.000
_cell.length_b   1.000
_cell.length_c   1.000
_cell.angle_alpha   90.00
_cell.angle_beta   90.00
_cell.angle_gamma   90.00
#
_symmetry.space_group_name_H-M   'P 1'
#
loop_
_entity.id
_entity.type
_entity.pdbx_description
1 polymer ?
#
loop_
_entity_poly.entity_id
_entity_poly.type
_entity_poly.pdbx_seq_one_letter_code
_entity_poly.pdbx_strand_id
1 'polypeptide(L)'
;MGRFDAEGCAAELCRVFVGWRLQEDHDALVALGEGALRIDLLAGEAWCDGEPLPPLFIAGELGRALAAALERAGLPAEFVRRAELHAEFAAQPAAGAGPALRVACRCALETADGRFAAEARRG
;
A
#
# COMPACT_ATOMS: atom_id res chain seq x y z
N MET A 1 5.36 -20.48 -19.38
CA MET A 1 5.79 -19.36 -18.54
C MET A 1 4.55 -18.56 -18.20
N GLY A 2 4.11 -18.55 -16.94
CA GLY A 2 2.89 -17.85 -16.54
C GLY A 2 3.12 -16.34 -16.68
N ARG A 3 2.19 -15.62 -17.32
CA ARG A 3 2.25 -14.16 -17.39
C ARG A 3 2.04 -13.60 -15.98
N PHE A 4 2.91 -12.73 -15.51
CA PHE A 4 2.69 -12.02 -14.25
C PHE A 4 1.48 -11.12 -14.38
N ASP A 5 0.52 -11.29 -13.48
CA ASP A 5 -0.68 -10.48 -13.40
C ASP A 5 -0.39 -9.25 -12.53
N ALA A 6 0.18 -8.22 -13.14
CA ALA A 6 0.52 -6.97 -12.45
C ALA A 6 -0.71 -6.23 -11.90
N GLU A 7 -1.85 -6.30 -12.60
CA GLU A 7 -3.09 -5.69 -12.15
C GLU A 7 -3.67 -6.45 -10.95
N GLY A 8 -3.70 -7.78 -11.01
CA GLY A 8 -4.09 -8.61 -9.87
C GLY A 8 -3.17 -8.44 -8.66
N CYS A 9 -1.85 -8.28 -8.88
CA CYS A 9 -0.89 -7.98 -7.83
C CYS A 9 -1.15 -6.61 -7.19
N ALA A 10 -1.37 -5.56 -7.98
CA ALA A 10 -1.72 -4.24 -7.47
C ALA A 10 -3.03 -4.29 -6.65
N ALA A 11 -4.03 -5.05 -7.11
CA ALA A 11 -5.30 -5.22 -6.39
C ALA A 11 -5.14 -5.99 -5.08
N GLU A 12 -4.24 -6.98 -5.04
CA GLU A 12 -3.89 -7.67 -3.79
C GLU A 12 -3.18 -6.75 -2.82
N LEU A 13 -2.22 -5.94 -3.27
CA LEU A 13 -1.52 -4.96 -2.42
C LEU A 13 -2.49 -3.92 -1.84
N CYS A 14 -3.42 -3.40 -2.65
CA CYS A 14 -4.49 -2.54 -2.15
C CYS A 14 -5.35 -3.25 -1.09
N ARG A 15 -5.71 -4.53 -1.32
CA ARG A 15 -6.50 -5.33 -0.37
C ARG A 15 -5.74 -5.60 0.93
N VAL A 16 -4.45 -5.89 0.86
CA VAL A 16 -3.59 -6.02 2.05
C VAL A 16 -3.57 -4.70 2.82
N PHE A 17 -3.36 -3.58 2.14
CA PHE A 17 -3.32 -2.26 2.78
C PHE A 17 -4.65 -1.88 3.46
N VAL A 18 -5.79 -2.01 2.77
CA VAL A 18 -7.11 -1.64 3.35
C VAL A 18 -7.64 -2.70 4.32
N GLY A 19 -7.32 -3.98 4.06
CA GLY A 19 -7.78 -5.13 4.81
C GLY A 19 -6.96 -5.38 6.07
N TRP A 20 -5.72 -4.89 6.13
CA TRP A 20 -5.00 -4.85 7.39
C TRP A 20 -5.72 -3.97 8.39
N ARG A 21 -5.87 -4.53 9.59
CA ARG A 21 -5.93 -3.72 10.78
C ARG A 21 -4.56 -3.08 10.79
N LEU A 22 -4.47 -1.81 10.44
CA LEU A 22 -3.25 -1.01 10.52
C LEU A 22 -2.71 -0.99 11.96
N GLN A 23 -2.95 -1.97 12.83
CA GLN A 23 -2.90 -1.90 14.28
C GLN A 23 -1.57 -1.34 14.79
N GLU A 24 -0.48 -1.71 14.12
CA GLU A 24 0.88 -1.27 14.36
C GLU A 24 1.11 0.21 13.96
N ASP A 25 0.47 0.66 12.88
CA ASP A 25 0.56 2.01 12.33
C ASP A 25 -0.70 2.87 12.64
N HIS A 26 -1.69 2.32 13.34
CA HIS A 26 -3.06 2.84 13.40
C HIS A 26 -3.10 4.07 14.27
N ASP A 27 -2.46 4.00 15.43
CA ASP A 27 -2.39 5.13 16.36
C ASP A 27 -1.60 6.28 15.73
N ALA A 28 -0.56 5.97 14.94
CA ALA A 28 0.20 6.97 14.20
C ALA A 28 -0.67 7.64 13.12
N LEU A 29 -1.40 6.87 12.32
CA LEU A 29 -2.27 7.40 11.27
C LEU A 29 -3.51 8.13 11.84
N VAL A 30 -4.07 7.67 12.95
CA VAL A 30 -5.16 8.36 13.66
C VAL A 30 -4.67 9.67 14.26
N ALA A 31 -3.45 9.72 14.81
CA ALA A 31 -2.88 10.95 15.35
C ALA A 31 -2.67 12.03 14.28
N LEU A 32 -2.46 11.64 13.03
CA LEU A 32 -2.41 12.56 11.88
C LEU A 32 -3.78 13.12 11.50
N GLY A 33 -4.87 12.43 11.88
CA GLY A 33 -6.25 12.85 11.60
C GLY A 33 -6.67 12.55 10.17
N GLU A 34 -6.15 13.28 9.18
CA GLU A 34 -6.42 13.05 7.76
C GLU A 34 -5.17 13.38 6.93
N GLY A 35 -5.05 12.76 5.75
CA GLY A 35 -3.92 13.05 4.87
C GLY A 35 -3.84 12.14 3.65
N ALA A 36 -2.87 12.46 2.79
CA ALA A 36 -2.48 11.65 1.64
C ALA A 36 -1.16 10.92 1.92
N LEU A 37 -1.25 9.61 2.14
CA LEU A 37 -0.13 8.70 2.30
C LEU A 37 0.40 8.27 0.93
N ARG A 38 1.71 8.34 0.75
CA ARG A 38 2.44 7.74 -0.37
C ARG A 38 3.47 6.76 0.17
N ILE A 39 3.54 5.56 -0.40
CA ILE A 39 4.53 4.54 -0.04
C ILE A 39 5.26 4.10 -1.31
N ASP A 40 6.58 4.13 -1.28
CA ASP A 40 7.43 3.43 -2.24
C ASP A 40 7.63 1.98 -1.75
N LEU A 41 7.05 1.02 -2.47
CA LEU A 41 7.05 -0.39 -2.06
C LEU A 41 8.40 -1.08 -2.31
N LEU A 42 9.27 -0.50 -3.15
CA LEU A 42 10.60 -1.03 -3.42
C LEU A 42 11.61 -0.53 -2.37
N ALA A 43 11.51 0.75 -1.99
CA ALA A 43 12.35 1.35 -0.96
C ALA A 43 11.85 1.10 0.48
N GLY A 44 10.55 0.81 0.64
CA GLY A 44 9.91 0.73 1.96
C GLY A 44 9.75 2.09 2.65
N GLU A 45 9.81 3.17 1.89
CA GLU A 45 9.72 4.55 2.37
C GLU A 45 8.30 5.09 2.25
N ALA A 46 7.90 5.95 3.19
CA ALA A 46 6.56 6.52 3.23
C ALA A 46 6.58 8.04 3.48
N TRP A 47 5.55 8.71 2.96
CA TRP A 47 5.33 10.15 3.10
C TRP A 47 3.86 10.44 3.37
N CYS A 48 3.57 11.44 4.20
CA CYS A 48 2.23 12.01 4.38
C CYS A 48 2.24 13.46 3.92
N ASP A 49 1.40 13.81 2.97
CA ASP A 49 1.27 15.18 2.44
C ASP A 49 2.62 15.81 1.99
N GLY A 50 3.54 14.95 1.53
CA GLY A 50 4.88 15.34 1.10
C GLY A 50 5.97 15.25 2.17
N GLU A 51 5.60 15.16 3.44
CA GLU A 51 6.54 15.03 4.56
C GLU A 51 6.94 13.56 4.77
N PRO A 52 8.24 13.25 4.93
CA PRO A 52 8.69 11.88 5.17
C PRO A 52 8.17 11.36 6.51
N LEU A 53 7.65 10.14 6.51
CA LEU A 53 7.26 9.44 7.73
C LEU A 53 8.38 8.53 8.24
N PRO A 54 8.41 8.23 9.54
CA PRO A 54 9.18 7.09 10.05
C PRO A 54 8.79 5.80 9.30
N PRO A 55 9.69 4.79 9.25
CA PRO A 55 9.39 3.51 8.63
C PRO A 55 8.08 2.93 9.16
N LEU A 56 7.10 2.75 8.27
CA LEU A 56 5.81 2.16 8.61
C LEU A 56 5.90 0.64 8.51
N PHE A 57 5.25 -0.06 9.44
CA PHE A 57 5.23 -1.52 9.42
C PHE A 57 4.56 -2.05 8.14
N ILE A 58 3.45 -1.42 7.72
CA ILE A 58 2.75 -1.74 6.47
C ILE A 58 3.63 -1.58 5.22
N ALA A 59 4.55 -0.62 5.18
CA ALA A 59 5.42 -0.43 4.01
C ALA A 59 6.32 -1.67 3.79
N GLY A 60 6.91 -2.21 4.86
CA GLY A 60 7.73 -3.41 4.78
C GLY A 60 6.95 -4.68 4.43
N GLU A 61 5.66 -4.73 4.76
CA GLU A 61 4.80 -5.89 4.51
C GLU A 61 4.27 -5.92 3.08
N LEU A 62 3.92 -4.76 2.55
CA LEU A 62 3.60 -4.60 1.13
C LEU A 62 4.82 -4.90 0.26
N GLY A 63 6.01 -4.45 0.64
CA GLY A 63 7.26 -4.79 -0.07
C GLY A 63 7.52 -6.29 -0.09
N ARG A 64 7.33 -6.99 1.05
CA ARG A 64 7.42 -8.45 1.13
C ARG A 64 6.36 -9.17 0.30
N ALA A 65 5.13 -8.67 0.30
CA ALA A 65 4.04 -9.24 -0.50
C ALA A 65 4.33 -9.12 -2.01
N LEU A 66 4.86 -7.98 -2.45
CA LEU A 66 5.30 -7.76 -3.84
C LEU A 66 6.46 -8.70 -4.21
N ALA A 67 7.50 -8.77 -3.37
CA ALA A 67 8.64 -9.66 -3.60
C ALA A 67 8.20 -11.13 -3.72
N ALA A 68 7.33 -11.59 -2.82
CA ALA A 68 6.79 -12.95 -2.87
C ALA A 68 5.93 -13.19 -4.12
N ALA A 69 5.21 -12.17 -4.62
CA ALA A 69 4.45 -12.29 -5.87
C ALA A 69 5.36 -12.45 -7.09
N LEU A 70 6.46 -11.71 -7.15
CA LEU A 70 7.47 -11.83 -8.21
C LEU A 70 8.17 -13.20 -8.15
N GLU A 71 8.56 -13.64 -6.95
CA GLU A 71 9.19 -14.95 -6.75
C GLU A 71 8.27 -16.10 -7.22
N ARG A 72 6.98 -16.07 -6.85
CA ARG A 72 5.99 -17.07 -7.31
C ARG A 72 5.80 -17.06 -8.84
N ALA A 73 6.01 -15.91 -9.48
CA ALA A 73 5.96 -15.77 -10.93
C ALA A 73 7.29 -16.14 -11.61
N GLY A 74 8.35 -16.42 -10.85
CA GLY A 74 9.69 -16.69 -11.37
C GLY A 74 10.36 -15.46 -11.98
N LEU A 75 10.03 -14.27 -11.50
CA LEU A 75 10.55 -12.99 -11.99
C LEU A 75 11.59 -12.39 -11.05
N PRO A 76 12.64 -11.75 -11.58
CA PRO A 76 13.59 -10.99 -10.76
C PRO A 76 12.92 -9.75 -10.17
N ALA A 77 13.44 -9.26 -9.04
CA ALA A 77 12.95 -8.03 -8.40
C ALA A 77 12.98 -6.82 -9.37
N GLU A 78 13.98 -6.77 -10.24
CA GLU A 78 14.18 -5.72 -11.25
C GLU A 78 13.06 -5.66 -12.31
N PHE A 79 12.21 -6.69 -12.40
CA PHE A 79 11.08 -6.70 -13.32
C PHE A 79 10.11 -5.54 -13.05
N VAL A 80 9.95 -5.17 -11.78
CA VAL A 80 9.17 -4.01 -11.35
C VAL A 80 10.13 -2.85 -11.13
N ARG A 81 10.01 -1.82 -11.98
CA ARG A 81 10.88 -0.62 -11.94
C ARG A 81 10.40 0.41 -10.95
N ARG A 82 9.08 0.45 -10.72
CA ARG A 82 8.44 1.35 -9.77
C ARG A 82 7.22 0.66 -9.17
N ALA A 83 7.07 0.78 -7.87
CA ALA A 83 5.89 0.29 -7.17
C ALA A 83 5.48 1.31 -6.12
N GLU A 84 4.34 1.93 -6.31
CA GLU A 84 3.84 2.97 -5.41
C GLU A 84 2.43 2.64 -4.94
N LEU A 85 2.18 2.92 -3.67
CA LEU A 85 0.84 2.93 -3.09
C LEU A 85 0.51 4.35 -2.64
N HIS A 86 -0.62 4.85 -3.10
CA HIS A 86 -1.17 6.14 -2.72
C HIS A 86 -2.46 5.88 -1.97
N ALA A 87 -2.61 6.46 -0.79
CA ALA A 87 -3.82 6.31 0.00
C ALA A 87 -4.27 7.63 0.60
N GLU A 88 -5.56 7.89 0.52
CA GLU A 88 -6.22 8.96 1.25
C GLU A 88 -6.84 8.33 2.50
N PHE A 89 -6.58 8.94 3.66
CA PHE A 89 -7.16 8.49 4.92
C PHE A 89 -7.79 9.64 5.68
N ALA A 90 -8.83 9.32 6.45
CA ALA A 90 -9.46 10.25 7.36
C ALA A 90 -9.98 9.51 8.60
N ALA A 91 -9.64 10.01 9.78
CA ALA A 91 -10.15 9.56 11.05
C ALA A 91 -11.64 9.85 11.13
N GLN A 92 -12.41 8.82 11.42
CA GLN A 92 -13.83 8.89 11.69
C GLN A 92 -14.05 8.92 13.22
N PRO A 93 -15.03 9.70 13.70
CA PRO A 93 -15.43 9.66 15.09
C PRO A 93 -15.88 8.25 15.47
N ALA A 94 -15.32 7.73 16.56
CA ALA A 94 -15.69 6.44 17.09
C ALA A 94 -17.14 6.48 17.63
N ALA A 95 -18.05 5.70 17.03
CA ALA A 95 -19.37 5.44 17.63
C ALA A 95 -19.33 4.33 18.70
N GLY A 96 -18.13 3.93 19.15
CA GLY A 96 -17.95 2.87 20.14
C GLY A 96 -16.51 2.35 20.27
N ALA A 97 -16.08 1.51 19.33
CA ALA A 97 -14.88 0.64 19.45
C ALA A 97 -13.51 1.32 19.23
N GLY A 98 -13.40 2.63 19.47
CA GLY A 98 -12.20 3.43 19.18
C GLY A 98 -12.21 4.09 17.79
N PRO A 99 -11.27 5.02 17.53
CA PRO A 99 -11.20 5.76 16.28
C PRO A 99 -11.08 4.82 15.09
N ALA A 100 -11.84 5.06 14.03
CA ALA A 100 -11.79 4.28 12.80
C ALA A 100 -11.16 5.11 11.68
N LEU A 101 -10.45 4.50 10.74
CA LEU A 101 -9.92 5.19 9.56
C LEU A 101 -10.77 4.83 8.34
N ARG A 102 -11.29 5.85 7.65
CA ARG A 102 -11.70 5.71 6.25
C ARG A 102 -10.44 5.68 5.41
N VAL A 103 -10.31 4.72 4.51
CA VAL A 103 -9.11 4.58 3.68
C VAL A 103 -9.50 4.30 2.24
N ALA A 104 -9.05 5.12 1.31
CA ALA A 104 -9.06 4.82 -0.11
C ALA A 104 -7.62 4.64 -0.58
N CYS A 105 -7.35 3.62 -1.37
CA CYS A 105 -6.01 3.24 -1.77
C CYS A 105 -5.96 2.97 -3.27
N ARG A 106 -4.87 3.38 -3.89
CA ARG A 106 -4.49 3.09 -5.27
C ARG A 106 -3.06 2.58 -5.29
N CYS A 107 -2.84 1.38 -5.82
CA CYS A 107 -1.52 0.84 -6.06
C CYS A 107 -1.20 0.93 -7.55
N ALA A 108 0.00 1.37 -7.90
CA ALA A 108 0.51 1.43 -9.25
C ALA A 108 1.85 0.69 -9.34
N LEU A 109 1.94 -0.23 -10.29
CA LEU A 109 3.15 -0.97 -10.62
C LEU A 109 3.60 -0.61 -12.04
N GLU A 110 4.89 -0.34 -12.20
CA GLU A 110 5.53 -0.12 -13.49
C GLU A 110 6.50 -1.25 -13.76
N THR A 111 6.30 -1.95 -14.87
CA THR A 111 7.15 -3.05 -15.32
C THR A 111 7.77 -2.71 -16.68
N ALA A 112 8.60 -3.60 -17.21
CA ALA A 112 9.10 -3.46 -18.58
C ALA A 112 7.98 -3.45 -19.64
N ASP A 113 6.84 -4.08 -19.34
CA ASP A 113 5.73 -4.28 -20.28
C ASP A 113 4.66 -3.18 -20.22
N GLY A 114 4.73 -2.31 -19.20
CA GLY A 114 3.80 -1.19 -19.06
C GLY A 114 3.52 -0.80 -17.62
N ARG A 115 2.50 0.04 -17.45
CA ARG A 115 2.03 0.54 -16.16
C ARG A 115 0.65 -0.03 -15.85
N PHE A 116 0.49 -0.55 -14.65
CA PHE A 116 -0.72 -1.20 -14.15
C PHE A 116 -1.13 -0.54 -12.84
N ALA A 117 -2.43 -0.45 -12.59
CA ALA A 117 -2.93 0.13 -11.34
C ALA A 117 -4.23 -0.53 -10.90
N ALA A 118 -4.44 -0.57 -9.60
CA ALA A 118 -5.68 -1.02 -8.97
C ALA A 118 -6.07 -0.08 -7.84
N GLU A 119 -7.35 -0.10 -7.47
CA GLU A 119 -7.91 0.70 -6.39
C GLU A 119 -8.71 -0.17 -5.41
N ALA A 120 -8.67 0.15 -4.13
CA ALA A 120 -9.53 -0.42 -3.11
C ALA A 120 -9.96 0.66 -2.10
N ARG A 121 -11.11 0.47 -1.46
CA ARG A 121 -11.63 1.41 -0.46
C ARG A 121 -12.19 0.65 0.73
N ARG A 122 -12.03 1.23 1.91
CA ARG A 122 -12.63 0.80 3.18
C ARG A 122 -13.31 2.01 3.84
N GLY A 123 -14.61 1.85 4.08
CA GLY A 123 -15.50 2.85 4.68
C GLY A 123 -15.91 2.47 6.09
#